data_AF-A0A951P4E3-F1
#
_entry.id   AF-A0A951P4E3-F1
#
_cell.length_a   1.000
_cell.length_b   1.000
_cell.length_c   1.000
_cell.angle_alpha   90.00
_cell.angle_beta   90.00
_cell.angle_gamma   90.00
#
_symmetry.space_group_name_H-M   'P 1'
#
loop_
_entity.id
_entity.type
_entity.pdbx_description
1 polymer ?
#
loop_
_entity_poly.entity_id
_entity_poly.type
_entity_poly.pdbx_seq_one_letter_code
_entity_poly.pdbx_strand_id
1 'polypeptide(L)' 'MSKKQRRTKGVPALDWNEVKQPINISITPTAWDLIKERGAALGISKSEVLERSIRGLISWPQPDCTKSDLASQ' A
#
# COMPACT_ATOMS: atom_id res chain seq x y z
N MET A 1 -4.67 11.24 -20.45
CA MET A 1 -5.36 10.16 -19.71
C MET A 1 -4.40 8.98 -19.60
N SER A 2 -3.79 8.74 -18.43
CA SER A 2 -2.80 7.66 -18.27
C SER A 2 -3.53 6.32 -18.27
N LYS A 3 -3.22 5.46 -19.25
CA LYS A 3 -3.86 4.15 -19.41
C LYS A 3 -3.53 3.32 -18.17
N LYS A 4 -4.56 2.91 -17.43
CA LYS A 4 -4.45 1.93 -16.34
C LYS A 4 -3.94 0.63 -16.94
N GLN A 5 -2.64 0.37 -16.84
CA GLN A 5 -1.99 -0.79 -17.43
C GLN A 5 -2.59 -2.04 -16.79
N ARG A 6 -3.41 -2.77 -17.57
CA ARG A 6 -4.01 -4.02 -17.14
C ARG A 6 -2.90 -5.04 -16.98
N ARG A 7 -2.76 -5.58 -15.77
CA ARG A 7 -1.74 -6.56 -15.43
C ARG A 7 -2.01 -7.86 -16.20
N THR A 8 -1.04 -8.30 -17.00
CA THR A 8 -1.12 -9.60 -17.70
C THR A 8 -0.66 -10.71 -16.76
N LYS A 9 -1.47 -11.76 -16.61
CA LYS A 9 -1.13 -12.93 -15.76
C LYS A 9 0.12 -13.61 -16.33
N GLY A 10 1.11 -13.89 -15.47
CA GLY A 10 2.36 -14.56 -15.87
C GLY A 10 3.44 -13.65 -16.45
N VAL A 11 3.16 -12.36 -16.66
CA VAL A 11 4.17 -11.36 -17.04
C VAL A 11 4.67 -10.67 -15.77
N PRO A 12 5.99 -10.53 -15.57
CA PRO A 12 6.53 -9.73 -14.48
C PRO A 12 5.88 -8.35 -14.44
N ALA A 13 5.71 -7.80 -13.24
CA ALA A 13 5.42 -6.37 -13.15
C ALA A 13 6.54 -5.63 -13.87
N LEU A 14 6.17 -4.70 -14.77
CA LEU A 14 7.10 -4.00 -15.67
C LEU A 14 8.30 -3.39 -14.92
N ASP A 15 8.07 -3.05 -13.65
CA ASP A 15 9.03 -2.35 -12.80
C ASP A 15 10.02 -3.29 -12.06
N TRP A 16 9.71 -4.58 -11.85
CA TRP A 16 10.45 -5.43 -10.89
C TRP A 16 11.06 -6.71 -11.46
N ASN A 17 10.78 -7.04 -12.72
CA ASN A 17 11.22 -8.29 -13.37
C ASN A 17 10.95 -9.57 -12.53
N GLU A 18 9.98 -9.51 -11.62
CA GLU A 18 9.60 -10.58 -10.71
C GLU A 18 8.12 -10.94 -10.95
N VAL A 19 7.84 -12.25 -11.05
CA VAL A 19 6.47 -12.76 -11.20
C VAL A 19 5.85 -12.91 -9.81
N LYS A 20 4.90 -12.03 -9.50
CA LYS A 20 4.15 -12.08 -8.23
C LYS A 20 3.44 -13.42 -8.05
N GLN A 21 3.65 -14.01 -6.88
CA GLN A 21 2.91 -15.17 -6.41
C GLN A 21 1.78 -14.73 -5.46
N PRO A 22 0.65 -15.46 -5.42
CA PRO A 22 -0.40 -15.20 -4.43
C PRO A 22 0.11 -15.56 -3.02
N ILE A 23 0.01 -14.62 -2.10
CA ILE A 23 0.39 -14.79 -0.67
C ILE A 23 -0.80 -14.35 0.18
N ASN A 24 -1.11 -15.14 1.21
CA ASN A 24 -2.13 -14.81 2.20
C ASN A 24 -1.46 -14.18 3.43
N ILE A 25 -2.00 -13.05 3.89
CA ILE A 25 -1.52 -12.36 5.10
C ILE A 25 -2.69 -12.05 6.02
N SER A 26 -2.47 -12.14 7.33
CA SER A 26 -3.43 -11.75 8.35
C SER A 26 -3.04 -10.39 8.92
N ILE A 27 -3.97 -9.44 8.90
CA ILE A 27 -3.80 -8.08 9.45
C ILE A 27 -5.10 -7.61 10.10
N THR A 28 -5.04 -6.54 10.90
CA THR A 28 -6.24 -5.96 11.51
C THR A 28 -7.16 -5.31 10.48
N PRO A 29 -8.49 -5.27 10.71
CA PRO A 29 -9.43 -4.63 9.79
C PRO A 29 -9.09 -3.16 9.51
N THR A 30 -8.69 -2.42 10.54
CA THR A 30 -8.29 -1.01 10.40
C THR A 30 -7.07 -0.84 9.50
N ALA A 31 -6.06 -1.69 9.62
CA ALA A 31 -4.89 -1.65 8.73
C ALA A 31 -5.30 -1.94 7.27
N TRP A 32 -6.25 -2.86 7.06
CA TRP A 32 -6.77 -3.15 5.73
C TRP A 32 -7.53 -1.98 5.11
N ASP A 33 -8.32 -1.26 5.90
CA ASP A 33 -9.03 -0.07 5.44
C ASP A 33 -8.06 1.06 5.06
N LEU A 34 -7.01 1.29 5.85
CA LEU A 34 -5.96 2.26 5.51
C LEU A 34 -5.26 1.93 4.18
N ILE A 35 -4.94 0.66 3.93
CA ILE A 35 -4.37 0.21 2.65
C ILE A 35 -5.34 0.47 1.50
N LYS A 36 -6.64 0.23 1.72
CA LYS A 36 -7.69 0.43 0.73
C LYS A 36 -7.86 1.91 0.37
N GLU A 37 -7.93 2.78 1.36
CA GLU A 37 -8.01 4.24 1.19
C GLU A 37 -6.77 4.77 0.45
N ARG A 38 -5.58 4.33 0.87
CA ARG A 38 -4.33 4.73 0.21
C ARG A 38 -4.26 4.26 -1.25
N GLY A 39 -4.73 3.04 -1.52
CA GLY A 39 -4.83 2.52 -2.89
C GLY A 39 -5.80 3.33 -3.75
N ALA A 40 -6.94 3.73 -3.18
CA ALA A 40 -7.91 4.59 -3.87
C ALA A 40 -7.31 5.97 -4.18
N ALA A 41 -6.61 6.59 -3.23
CA ALA A 41 -5.97 7.90 -3.41
C ALA A 41 -4.87 7.87 -4.49
N LEU A 42 -4.11 6.77 -4.58
CA LEU A 42 -3.01 6.60 -5.53
C LEU A 42 -3.44 5.97 -6.88
N GLY A 43 -4.70 5.52 -7.00
CA GLY A 43 -5.20 4.83 -8.19
C GLY A 43 -4.61 3.43 -8.42
N ILE A 44 -3.97 2.83 -7.41
CA ILE A 44 -3.30 1.53 -7.47
C ILE A 44 -4.02 0.46 -6.63
N SER A 45 -3.70 -0.81 -6.86
CA SER A 45 -4.31 -1.90 -6.09
C SER A 45 -3.78 -1.97 -4.66
N LYS A 46 -4.56 -2.50 -3.72
CA LYS A 46 -4.14 -2.75 -2.31
C LYS A 46 -2.80 -3.49 -2.22
N SER A 47 -2.64 -4.51 -3.06
CA SER A 47 -1.43 -5.33 -3.11
C SER A 47 -0.21 -4.58 -3.68
N GLU A 48 -0.46 -3.58 -4.54
CA GLU A 48 0.58 -2.71 -5.09
C GLU A 48 1.01 -1.65 -4.06
N VAL A 49 0.05 -1.13 -3.29
CA VAL A 49 0.36 -0.23 -2.16
C VAL A 49 1.32 -0.93 -1.21
N LEU A 50 0.98 -2.15 -0.78
CA LEU A 50 1.78 -2.89 0.17
C LEU A 50 3.20 -3.15 -0.35
N GLU A 51 3.35 -3.62 -1.60
CA GLU A 51 4.67 -3.86 -2.19
C GLU A 51 5.51 -2.58 -2.30
N ARG A 52 4.92 -1.51 -2.82
CA ARG A 52 5.62 -0.22 -2.96
C ARG A 52 5.98 0.38 -1.61
N SER A 53 5.12 0.23 -0.60
CA SER A 53 5.40 0.67 0.77
C SER A 53 6.56 -0.08 1.39
N ILE A 54 6.58 -1.41 1.31
CA ILE A 54 7.68 -2.22 1.87
C ILE A 54 9.00 -1.98 1.12
N ARG A 55 8.94 -1.65 -0.17
CA ARG A 55 10.10 -1.26 -0.98
C ARG A 55 10.51 0.22 -0.81
N GLY A 56 9.83 0.99 0.05
CA GLY A 56 10.17 2.39 0.34
C GLY A 56 9.76 3.41 -0.74
N LEU A 57 8.92 3.03 -1.69
CA LEU A 57 8.45 3.89 -2.79
C LEU A 57 7.22 4.72 -2.43
N ILE A 58 6.49 4.31 -1.39
CA ILE A 58 5.35 5.04 -0.83
C ILE A 58 5.64 5.33 0.62
N SER A 59 5.71 6.61 0.97
CA SER A 59 5.68 7.03 2.37
C SER A 59 4.28 6.84 2.95
N TRP A 60 4.22 6.26 4.14
CA TRP A 60 3.02 6.28 4.96
C TRP A 60 2.91 7.64 5.63
N PRO A 61 1.72 8.26 5.65
CA PRO A 61 1.50 9.37 6.56
C PRO A 61 1.77 8.82 7.96
N GLN A 62 2.77 9.39 8.63
CA GLN A 62 2.99 9.07 10.03
C GLN A 62 1.72 9.48 10.77
N PRO A 63 1.14 8.63 11.64
CA PRO A 63 0.21 9.15 12.61
C PRO A 63 1.00 10.20 13.39
N ASP A 64 0.54 11.44 13.40
CA ASP A 64 1.15 12.49 14.21
C ASP A 64 1.07 12.03 15.67
N CYS A 65 2.16 11.45 16.20
CA CYS A 65 2.26 11.01 17.59
C CYS A 65 2.16 12.18 18.59
N THR A 66 1.97 13.41 18.11
CA THR A 66 2.07 14.66 18.88
C THR A 66 0.78 15.08 19.60
N LYS A 67 -0.21 14.19 19.72
CA LYS A 67 -1.41 14.45 20.55
C LYS A 67 -1.66 13.40 21.65
N SER A 68 -0.60 12.96 22.33
CA SER A 68 -0.72 12.09 23.52
C SER A 68 -0.16 12.69 24.81
N ASP A 69 0.50 13.86 24.78
CA ASP A 69 1.24 14.37 25.95
C ASP A 69 1.03 15.87 26.19
N LEU A 70 -0.20 16.37 26.06
CA LEU A 70 -0.56 17.67 26.61
C LEU A 70 -1.70 17.53 27.62
N ALA A 71 -1.30 17.66 28.89
CA ALA A 71 -2.10 17.94 30.08
C ALA A 71 -2.85 16.78 30.75
N SER A 72 -2.09 15.86 31.33
CA SER A 72 -2.42 15.34 32.67
C SER A 72 -1.16 15.35 33.52
N GLN A 73 -0.84 16.52 34.07
CA GLN A 73 -0.04 16.77 35.28
C GLN A 73 -0.11 18.25 35.62
#